data_AF-A0A178XKP9-F1
#
_entry.id   AF-A0A178XKP9-F1
#
_cell.length_a   1.000
_cell.length_b   1.000
_cell.length_c   1.000
_cell.angle_alpha   90.00
_cell.angle_beta   90.00
_cell.angle_gamma   90.00
#
_symmetry.space_group_name_H-M   'P 1'
#
loop_
_entity.id
_entity.type
_entity.pdbx_description
1 polymer ?
#
loop_
_entity_poly.entity_id
_entity_poly.type
_entity_poly.pdbx_seq_one_letter_code
_entity_poly.pdbx_strand_id
1 'polypeptide(L)'
;MLEDENAASQAELPDDTTARSGTPMGPARWRGQLGSTFLDAVRADFAAHGVGVIARIRAEKPETYLKLVASLLPKDLNAAAGGMDELSDDQLIERIRTLDSAIRPLLNVGKTRARRSRRPARDGSPCLERKP
;
A
#
# COMPACT_ATOMS: atom_id res chain seq x y z
N MET A 1 42.55 27.73 -46.29
CA MET A 1 42.21 26.76 -47.34
C MET A 1 41.15 25.86 -46.70
N LEU A 2 39.84 26.14 -46.72
CA LEU A 2 38.97 26.69 -47.78
C LEU A 2 39.09 25.89 -49.07
N GLU A 3 38.32 24.80 -49.17
CA GLU A 3 37.76 24.18 -50.39
C GLU A 3 36.49 23.44 -49.93
N ASP A 4 35.30 24.04 -50.14
CA ASP A 4 34.35 23.79 -51.25
C ASP A 4 33.40 22.61 -50.94
N GLU A 5 32.15 22.88 -50.54
CA GLU A 5 30.99 23.15 -51.43
C GLU A 5 30.81 22.05 -52.49
N ASN A 6 29.87 21.13 -52.24
CA ASN A 6 29.20 20.44 -53.34
C ASN A 6 27.71 20.28 -53.05
N ALA A 7 26.94 20.75 -54.00
CA ALA A 7 25.51 20.96 -53.98
C ALA A 7 24.72 19.69 -54.33
N ALA A 8 23.54 19.61 -53.70
CA ALA A 8 22.24 19.19 -54.24
C ALA A 8 22.15 18.05 -55.29
N SER A 9 21.46 16.97 -54.90
CA SER A 9 20.22 16.50 -55.55
C SER A 9 19.63 15.34 -54.73
N GLN A 10 18.43 15.50 -54.15
CA GLN A 10 17.12 15.03 -54.67
C GLN A 10 17.05 13.48 -54.73
N ALA A 11 16.01 12.76 -54.29
CA ALA A 11 14.69 13.06 -53.75
C ALA A 11 14.14 11.74 -53.16
N GLU A 12 13.24 11.81 -52.18
CA GLU A 12 11.92 11.15 -52.13
C GLU A 12 11.38 11.11 -50.69
N LEU A 13 10.24 11.77 -50.51
CA LEU A 13 9.27 11.73 -49.40
C LEU A 13 8.15 10.74 -49.79
N PRO A 14 7.14 10.40 -48.95
CA PRO A 14 6.91 10.63 -47.51
C PRO A 14 6.32 9.37 -46.79
N ASP A 15 5.68 9.61 -45.62
CA ASP A 15 4.84 8.76 -44.76
C ASP A 15 5.58 8.00 -43.65
N ASP A 16 5.20 8.08 -42.37
CA ASP A 16 3.93 8.46 -41.79
C ASP A 16 4.13 8.84 -40.29
N THR A 17 3.24 9.69 -39.80
CA THR A 17 2.79 9.81 -38.41
C THR A 17 3.81 9.74 -37.27
N THR A 18 4.13 10.88 -36.66
CA THR A 18 3.35 11.34 -35.49
C THR A 18 3.80 12.72 -35.05
N ALA A 19 3.12 13.73 -35.58
CA ALA A 19 2.80 14.92 -34.84
C ALA A 19 2.12 14.51 -33.52
N ARG A 20 2.84 14.53 -32.38
CA ARG A 20 2.20 14.59 -31.06
C ARG A 20 2.17 16.02 -30.58
N SER A 21 1.18 16.70 -31.15
CA SER A 21 0.45 17.86 -30.66
C SER A 21 1.13 18.74 -29.61
N GLY A 22 1.48 19.94 -30.04
CA GLY A 22 1.33 21.16 -29.27
C GLY A 22 -0.13 21.35 -28.84
N THR A 23 -0.59 20.51 -27.92
CA THR A 23 -1.88 20.70 -27.27
C THR A 23 -1.65 21.80 -26.25
N PRO A 24 -2.33 22.97 -26.32
CA PRO A 24 -2.25 23.94 -25.26
C PRO A 24 -2.59 23.21 -23.96
N MET A 25 -1.66 23.30 -23.01
CA MET A 25 -1.84 22.72 -21.70
C MET A 25 -3.14 23.29 -21.12
N GLY A 26 -4.16 22.45 -20.95
CA GLY A 26 -5.45 22.87 -20.46
C GLY A 26 -5.32 23.32 -18.99
N PRO A 27 -6.23 24.18 -18.51
CA PRO A 27 -6.16 24.75 -17.16
C PRO A 27 -6.18 23.72 -16.02
N ALA A 28 -6.54 22.46 -16.29
CA ALA A 28 -6.51 21.37 -15.32
C ALA A 28 -5.08 20.85 -15.05
N ARG A 29 -4.23 20.78 -16.09
CA ARG A 29 -2.85 20.28 -15.99
C ARG A 29 -1.89 21.32 -15.42
N TRP A 30 -2.13 22.61 -15.69
CA TRP A 30 -1.42 23.71 -15.02
C TRP A 30 -1.68 23.76 -13.51
N ARG A 31 -2.90 23.47 -13.06
CA ARG A 31 -3.21 23.40 -11.63
C ARG A 31 -2.49 22.23 -10.93
N GLY A 32 -2.42 21.07 -11.57
CA GLY A 32 -1.64 19.93 -11.07
C GLY A 32 -0.13 20.21 -11.05
N GLN A 33 0.41 20.80 -12.12
CA GLN A 33 1.82 21.18 -12.19
C GLN A 33 2.17 22.25 -11.15
N LEU A 34 1.36 23.31 -11.03
CA LEU A 34 1.56 24.38 -10.05
C LEU A 34 1.53 23.83 -8.61
N GLY A 35 0.63 22.89 -8.34
CA GLY A 35 0.58 22.18 -7.05
C GLY A 35 1.87 21.41 -6.77
N SER A 36 2.37 20.64 -7.74
CA SER A 36 3.63 19.89 -7.57
C SER A 36 4.84 20.81 -7.38
N THR A 37 4.97 21.87 -8.18
CA THR A 37 6.09 22.82 -8.06
C THR A 37 6.04 23.62 -6.77
N PHE A 38 4.84 23.93 -6.27
CA PHE A 38 4.67 24.58 -4.97
C PHE A 38 5.12 23.67 -3.83
N LEU A 39 4.71 22.40 -3.84
CA LEU A 39 5.14 21.43 -2.83
C LEU A 39 6.65 21.20 -2.85
N ASP A 40 7.25 21.19 -4.05
CA ASP A 40 8.71 21.09 -4.19
C ASP A 40 9.43 22.31 -3.62
N ALA A 41 8.91 23.52 -3.87
CA ALA A 41 9.45 24.75 -3.30
C ALA A 41 9.30 24.79 -1.77
N VAL A 42 8.14 24.40 -1.23
CA VAL A 42 7.91 24.32 0.22
C VAL A 42 8.84 23.29 0.87
N ARG A 43 9.07 22.15 0.21
CA ARG A 43 10.01 21.13 0.70
C ARG A 43 11.45 21.66 0.72
N ALA A 44 11.87 22.38 -0.32
CA ALA A 44 13.20 22.98 -0.40
C ALA A 44 13.40 24.08 0.67
N ASP A 45 12.40 24.94 0.87
CA ASP A 45 12.40 25.96 1.90
C ASP A 45 12.48 25.35 3.30
N PHE A 46 11.69 24.31 3.57
CA PHE A 46 11.72 23.60 4.84
C PHE A 46 13.07 22.88 5.07
N ALA A 47 13.70 22.33 4.03
CA ALA A 47 15.03 21.74 4.15
C ALA A 47 16.11 22.77 4.49
N ALA A 48 16.03 23.98 3.92
CA ALA A 48 17.01 25.05 4.14
C ALA A 48 16.78 25.82 5.46
N HIS A 49 15.53 26.06 5.83
CA HIS A 49 15.16 27.00 6.90
C HIS A 49 14.32 26.37 8.02
N GLY A 50 13.71 25.20 7.80
CA GLY A 50 12.74 24.60 8.71
C GLY A 50 13.27 24.37 10.12
N VAL A 51 14.52 23.90 10.27
CA VAL A 51 15.14 23.70 11.58
C VAL A 51 15.26 25.01 12.36
N GLY A 52 15.68 26.08 11.68
CA GLY A 52 15.82 27.41 12.28
C GLY A 52 14.47 28.01 12.68
N VAL A 53 13.45 27.85 11.83
CA VAL A 53 12.09 28.30 12.11
C VAL A 53 11.52 27.56 13.32
N ILE A 54 11.67 26.23 13.38
CA ILE A 54 11.21 25.42 14.51
C ILE A 54 11.92 25.82 15.81
N ALA A 55 13.23 26.08 15.76
CA ALA A 55 13.99 26.53 16.92
C ALA A 55 13.50 27.89 17.44
N ARG A 56 13.20 28.84 16.53
CA ARG A 56 12.63 30.15 16.88
C ARG A 56 11.24 30.02 17.49
N ILE A 57 10.35 29.22 16.90
CA ILE A 57 9.00 29.00 17.45
C ILE A 57 9.10 28.39 18.86
N ARG A 58 10.03 27.44 19.08
CA ARG A 58 10.24 26.86 20.41
C ARG A 58 10.67 27.90 21.45
N ALA A 59 11.49 28.87 21.07
CA ALA A 59 11.97 29.91 21.96
C ALA A 59 10.94 31.03 22.20
N GLU A 60 10.25 31.49 21.15
CA GLU A 60 9.33 32.62 21.22
C GLU A 60 7.91 32.22 21.66
N LYS A 61 7.42 31.07 21.17
CA LYS A 61 6.04 30.60 21.35
C LYS A 61 5.99 29.08 21.54
N PRO A 62 6.43 28.58 22.71
CA PRO A 62 6.48 27.14 22.98
C PRO A 62 5.09 26.47 22.90
N GLU A 63 4.01 27.18 23.22
CA GLU A 63 2.64 26.66 23.07
C GLU A 63 2.28 26.33 21.62
N THR A 64 2.67 27.18 20.68
CA THR A 64 2.44 26.94 19.24
C THR A 64 3.28 25.77 18.75
N TYR A 65 4.51 25.65 19.22
CA TYR A 65 5.37 24.50 18.93
C TYR A 65 4.73 23.18 19.39
N LEU A 66 4.22 23.13 20.63
CA LEU A 66 3.53 21.94 21.15
C LEU A 66 2.27 21.60 20.34
N LYS A 67 1.48 22.59 19.92
CA LYS A 67 0.32 22.37 19.04
C LYS A 67 0.72 21.81 17.67
N LEU A 68 1.81 22.29 17.07
CA LEU A 68 2.33 21.75 15.81
C LEU A 68 2.77 20.29 15.96
N VAL A 69 3.52 19.97 17.02
CA VAL A 69 3.93 18.59 17.33
C VAL A 69 2.71 17.69 17.56
N ALA A 70 1.71 18.16 18.31
CA ALA A 70 0.45 17.45 18.52
C ALA A 70 -0.34 17.24 17.22
N SER A 71 -0.24 18.15 16.25
CA SER A 71 -0.92 18.02 14.94
C SER A 71 -0.22 17.04 13.99
N LEU A 72 1.09 16.86 14.16
CA LEU A 72 1.91 15.96 13.36
C LEU A 72 1.81 14.52 13.86
N LEU A 73 1.57 14.35 15.16
CA LEU A 73 1.22 13.06 15.74
C LEU A 73 -0.15 12.63 15.20
N PRO A 74 -0.30 11.36 14.76
CA PRO A 74 -1.61 10.83 14.47
C PRO A 74 -2.48 11.00 15.72
N LYS A 75 -3.63 11.69 15.57
CA LYS A 75 -4.59 11.88 16.67
C LYS A 75 -5.08 10.56 17.27
N ASP A 76 -4.88 9.49 16.52
CA ASP A 76 -5.40 8.15 16.71
C ASP A 76 -4.32 7.14 17.15
N LEU A 77 -3.24 7.56 17.83
CA LEU A 77 -2.41 6.57 18.54
C LEU A 77 -3.23 5.80 19.59
N ASN A 78 -4.34 6.40 20.04
CA ASN A 78 -5.34 5.74 20.86
C ASN A 78 -6.36 4.90 20.08
N ALA A 79 -6.44 4.93 18.73
CA ALA A 79 -7.37 4.05 18.00
C ALA A 79 -6.84 2.61 17.87
N ALA A 80 -5.53 2.41 18.03
CA ALA A 80 -4.94 1.07 18.17
C ALA A 80 -5.17 0.45 19.56
N ALA A 81 -5.45 1.28 20.59
CA ALA A 81 -5.75 0.85 21.96
C ALA A 81 -7.25 0.94 22.32
N GLY A 82 -7.98 1.87 21.70
CA GLY A 82 -9.37 2.24 21.99
C GLY A 82 -10.40 1.50 21.14
N GLY A 83 -9.97 0.59 20.26
CA GLY A 83 -10.90 -0.32 19.58
C GLY A 83 -11.48 -1.41 20.50
N MET A 84 -10.96 -1.56 21.73
CA MET A 84 -11.42 -2.57 22.70
C MET A 84 -12.27 -1.94 23.82
N ASP A 85 -11.90 -0.76 24.30
CA ASP A 85 -12.54 -0.09 25.46
C ASP A 85 -13.79 0.74 25.12
N GLU A 86 -14.04 1.05 23.84
CA GLU A 86 -15.27 1.74 23.39
C GLU A 86 -16.37 0.78 22.90
N LEU A 87 -16.13 -0.54 22.94
CA LEU A 87 -17.14 -1.53 22.56
C LEU A 87 -18.07 -1.83 23.74
N SER A 88 -19.37 -1.74 23.50
CA SER A 88 -20.36 -2.33 24.42
C SER A 88 -20.13 -3.85 24.54
N ASP A 89 -20.48 -4.44 25.68
CA ASP A 89 -20.40 -5.89 25.91
C ASP A 89 -21.03 -6.71 24.77
N ASP A 90 -22.14 -6.23 24.19
CA ASP A 90 -22.80 -6.87 23.05
C ASP A 90 -21.94 -6.85 21.78
N GLN A 91 -21.28 -5.72 21.51
CA GLN A 91 -20.38 -5.57 20.36
C GLN A 91 -19.11 -6.40 20.54
N LEU A 92 -18.61 -6.51 21.79
CA LEU A 92 -17.49 -7.37 22.13
C LEU A 92 -17.84 -8.84 21.90
N ILE A 93 -19.04 -9.28 22.29
CA ILE A 93 -19.54 -10.64 22.06
C ILE A 93 -19.63 -10.95 20.55
N GLU A 94 -20.18 -10.06 19.75
CA GLU A 94 -20.28 -10.23 18.30
C GLU A 94 -18.89 -10.35 17.65
N ARG A 95 -17.94 -9.54 18.12
CA ARG A 95 -16.57 -9.55 17.61
C ARG A 95 -15.85 -10.86 17.98
N ILE A 96 -15.99 -11.32 19.22
CA ILE A 96 -15.43 -12.61 19.68
C ILE A 96 -15.98 -13.75 18.82
N ARG A 97 -17.30 -13.78 18.56
CA ARG A 97 -17.93 -14.81 17.69
C ARG A 97 -17.37 -14.79 16.27
N THR A 98 -17.18 -13.59 15.72
CA THR A 98 -16.60 -13.42 14.38
C THR A 98 -15.18 -13.99 14.32
N LEU A 99 -14.33 -13.64 15.29
CA LEU A 99 -12.95 -14.12 15.36
C LEU A 99 -12.88 -15.63 15.60
N ASP A 100 -13.71 -16.17 16.49
CA ASP A 100 -13.81 -17.60 16.76
C ASP A 100 -14.17 -18.40 15.48
N SER A 101 -15.11 -17.88 14.68
CA SER A 101 -15.48 -18.51 13.41
C SER A 101 -14.33 -18.54 12.38
N ALA A 102 -13.50 -17.49 12.35
CA ALA A 102 -12.36 -17.37 11.44
C ALA A 102 -11.18 -18.25 11.87
N ILE A 103 -10.97 -18.40 13.19
CA ILE A 103 -9.83 -19.13 13.75
C ILE A 103 -10.08 -20.64 13.83
N ARG A 104 -11.32 -21.07 14.15
CA ARG A 104 -11.68 -22.49 14.29
C ARG A 104 -11.22 -23.39 13.14
N PRO A 105 -11.40 -23.02 11.85
CA PRO A 105 -10.91 -23.82 10.72
C PRO A 105 -9.38 -24.04 10.76
N LEU A 106 -8.63 -23.01 11.16
CA LEU A 106 -7.16 -23.06 11.22
C LEU A 106 -6.67 -24.01 12.31
N LEU A 107 -7.36 -24.06 13.45
CA LEU A 107 -7.03 -24.97 14.55
C LEU A 107 -7.48 -26.42 14.29
N ASN A 108 -8.53 -26.62 13.50
CA ASN A 108 -9.07 -27.95 13.19
C ASN A 108 -8.25 -28.74 12.16
N VAL A 109 -7.30 -28.10 11.47
CA VAL A 109 -6.36 -28.76 10.54
C VAL A 109 -5.51 -29.84 11.23
N GLY A 110 -5.21 -29.68 12.53
CA GLY A 110 -4.44 -30.69 13.29
C GLY A 110 -5.22 -31.97 13.64
N LYS A 111 -6.55 -31.90 13.74
CA LYS A 111 -7.39 -33.03 14.21
C LYS A 111 -7.80 -33.99 13.10
N THR A 112 -7.82 -33.56 11.84
CA THR A 112 -8.24 -34.40 10.70
C THR A 112 -7.18 -35.42 10.27
N ARG A 113 -5.91 -35.27 10.66
CA ARG A 113 -4.87 -36.30 10.45
C ARG A 113 -5.04 -37.53 11.35
N ALA A 114 -5.58 -37.37 12.55
CA ALA A 114 -5.73 -38.47 13.52
C ALA A 114 -6.83 -39.49 13.15
N ARG A 115 -7.78 -39.14 12.28
CA ARG A 115 -8.89 -40.03 11.89
C ARG A 115 -8.60 -40.94 10.70
N ARG A 116 -7.57 -40.64 9.90
CA ARG A 116 -7.26 -41.39 8.66
C ARG A 116 -6.36 -42.62 8.85
N SER A 117 -5.84 -42.86 10.05
CA SER A 117 -4.92 -43.98 10.33
C SER A 117 -5.58 -45.29 10.78
N ARG A 118 -6.90 -45.33 10.99
CA ARG A 118 -7.61 -46.60 11.28
C ARG A 118 -8.08 -47.27 9.99
N ARG A 119 -7.13 -47.79 9.21
CA ARG A 119 -7.40 -48.89 8.27
C ARG A 119 -7.46 -50.19 9.08
N PRO A 120 -8.59 -50.90 9.18
CA PRO A 120 -8.56 -52.25 9.73
C PRO A 120 -7.75 -53.15 8.80
N ALA A 121 -6.86 -53.94 9.40
CA ALA A 121 -5.96 -54.85 8.71
C ALA A 121 -6.75 -55.93 7.97
N ARG A 122 -6.19 -56.33 6.83
CA ARG A 122 -6.70 -57.33 5.90
C ARG A 122 -6.22 -58.69 6.40
N ASP A 123 -7.00 -59.38 7.23
CA ASP A 123 -6.69 -60.75 7.64
C ASP A 123 -7.14 -61.75 6.56
N GLY A 124 -6.21 -62.64 6.23
CA GLY A 124 -6.20 -63.46 5.01
C GLY A 124 -7.21 -64.60 4.98
N SER A 125 -7.64 -64.93 3.75
CA SER A 125 -8.07 -66.28 3.37
C SER A 125 -6.87 -67.24 3.46
N PRO A 126 -7.04 -68.53 3.82
CA PRO A 126 -7.62 -69.57 2.94
C PRO A 126 -8.60 -70.46 3.76
N CYS A 127 -9.29 -71.50 3.29
CA CYS A 127 -8.96 -72.57 2.37
C CYS A 127 -10.26 -73.30 1.99
N LEU A 128 -10.20 -74.00 0.86
CA LEU A 128 -11.19 -74.90 0.30
C LEU A 128 -11.47 -76.07 1.25
N GLU A 129 -12.71 -76.51 1.40
CA GLU A 129 -13.01 -77.93 1.67
C GLU A 129 -14.44 -78.27 1.20
N ARG A 130 -14.58 -79.45 0.60
CA ARG A 130 -15.65 -79.86 -0.32
C ARG A 130 -16.85 -80.47 0.43
N LYS A 131 -18.02 -80.34 -0.21
CA LYS A 131 -19.27 -81.07 0.07
C LYS A 131 -19.08 -82.59 0.08
N PRO A 132 -19.94 -83.30 0.82
CA PRO A 132 -20.78 -84.36 0.27
C PRO A 132 -22.18 -83.84 -0.09
#